data_AF-A0AAE1FLM9-F1
#
_entry.id   AF-A0AAE1FLM9-F1
#
_cell.length_a   1.000
_cell.length_b   1.000
_cell.length_c   1.000
_cell.angle_alpha   90.00
_cell.angle_beta   90.00
_cell.angle_gamma   90.00
#
_symmetry.space_group_name_H-M   'P 1'
#
loop_
_entity.id
_entity.type
_entity.pdbx_description
1 polymer ?
#
loop_
_entity_poly.entity_id
_entity_poly.type
_entity_poly.pdbx_seq_one_letter_code
_entity_poly.pdbx_strand_id
1 'polypeptide(L)'
;MDCLTSRYIGLFSGERVVFGCSKSIPASGFKCCGGVLRKTGTGASQVFHPSIRGTINICLNGILFTSGRLFLAGAREGHLPPCLSFIHITKRTPIPALLVTATLSLMLLGADIFSLINCLSFVLWLSIGAAVGALLWLRRTRPDLPRPIRVHTAVPVVFILGCVYLVVVPMITEPYSTGMGVLLTLSGLPVYAFGVGWKNKPKWINTIHKVSTYSVQRVLMVVAPEQQLDEPLLSQPST
;
A
#
# COMPACT_ATOMS: atom_id res chain seq x y z
N MET A 1 6.20 -12.51 16.70
CA MET A 1 7.58 -11.97 16.55
C MET A 1 8.33 -13.05 15.81
N ASP A 2 8.25 -12.99 14.49
CA ASP A 2 8.18 -14.18 13.66
C ASP A 2 9.53 -14.48 13.00
N CYS A 3 9.71 -15.70 12.49
CA CYS A 3 10.92 -16.21 11.85
C CYS A 3 11.49 -15.25 10.77
N LEU A 4 10.62 -14.45 10.14
CA LEU A 4 10.98 -13.37 9.20
C LEU A 4 11.82 -12.26 9.86
N THR A 5 11.44 -11.80 11.06
CA THR A 5 12.17 -10.77 11.80
C THR A 5 13.58 -11.28 12.17
N SER A 6 13.72 -12.54 12.57
CA SER A 6 15.02 -13.13 12.90
C SER A 6 15.93 -13.28 11.67
N ARG A 7 15.38 -13.66 10.51
CA ARG A 7 16.13 -13.72 9.25
C ARG A 7 16.55 -12.32 8.76
N TYR A 8 15.69 -11.33 8.92
CA TYR A 8 16.00 -9.94 8.55
C TYR A 8 17.13 -9.35 9.40
N ILE A 9 17.09 -9.59 10.72
CA ILE A 9 18.15 -9.18 11.65
C ILE A 9 19.47 -9.89 11.32
N GLY A 10 19.42 -11.19 11.01
CA GLY A 10 20.60 -11.97 10.60
C GLY A 10 21.26 -11.46 9.32
N LEU A 11 20.45 -11.10 8.30
CA LEU A 11 20.93 -10.49 7.06
C LEU A 11 21.59 -9.13 7.30
N PHE A 12 20.95 -8.27 8.11
CA PHE A 12 21.47 -6.94 8.42
C PHE A 12 22.76 -6.99 9.25
N SER A 13 22.90 -7.98 10.14
CA SER A 13 24.13 -8.25 10.87
C SER A 13 25.25 -8.74 9.94
N GLY A 14 24.93 -9.58 8.96
CA GLY A 14 25.88 -10.06 7.95
C GLY A 14 26.41 -8.94 7.05
N GLU A 15 25.55 -8.03 6.58
CA GLU A 15 25.97 -6.87 5.78
C GLU A 15 26.92 -5.94 6.57
N ARG A 16 26.69 -5.77 7.87
CA ARG A 16 27.54 -4.96 8.75
C ARG A 16 28.95 -5.55 8.90
N VAL A 17 29.09 -6.88 8.90
CA VAL A 17 30.38 -7.59 8.92
C VAL A 17 31.14 -7.40 7.59
N VAL A 18 30.43 -7.38 6.45
CA VAL A 18 31.04 -7.25 5.12
C VAL A 18 31.51 -5.81 4.81
N PHE A 19 30.74 -4.80 5.25
CA PHE A 19 31.06 -3.39 4.98
C PHE A 19 31.94 -2.72 6.03
N GLY A 20 32.04 -3.29 7.23
CA GLY A 20 32.78 -2.71 8.34
C GLY A 20 32.07 -1.48 8.92
N CYS A 21 32.14 -1.30 10.24
CA CYS A 21 31.36 -0.30 10.98
C CYS A 21 31.70 1.17 10.67
N SER A 22 32.72 1.44 9.85
CA SER A 22 33.26 2.79 9.61
C SER A 22 32.99 3.35 8.21
N LYS A 23 32.58 2.52 7.23
CA LYS A 23 32.22 3.01 5.88
C LYS A 23 30.70 3.12 5.77
N SER A 24 30.23 4.35 5.54
CA SER A 24 28.84 4.65 5.20
C SER A 24 28.37 3.72 4.09
N ILE A 25 27.41 2.85 4.40
CA ILE A 25 26.78 1.95 3.43
C ILE A 25 26.20 2.85 2.33
N PRO A 26 26.57 2.65 1.05
CA PRO A 26 26.05 3.49 -0.03
C PRO A 26 24.52 3.32 -0.05
N ALA A 27 23.81 4.45 0.03
CA ALA A 27 22.37 4.47 0.27
C ALA A 27 21.59 3.59 -0.73
N SER A 28 22.05 3.46 -1.98
CA SER A 28 21.39 2.61 -2.97
C SER A 28 21.82 1.15 -2.88
N GLY A 29 20.85 0.26 -2.66
CA GLY A 29 21.06 -1.19 -2.61
C GLY A 29 21.77 -1.77 -3.83
N PHE A 30 21.61 -1.16 -5.00
CA PHE A 30 22.35 -1.52 -6.22
C PHE A 30 23.85 -1.20 -6.14
N LYS A 31 24.23 -0.03 -5.58
CA LYS A 31 25.64 0.34 -5.33
C LYS A 31 26.22 -0.48 -4.18
N CYS A 32 25.42 -0.79 -3.17
CA CYS A 32 25.79 -1.66 -2.06
C CYS A 32 26.12 -3.07 -2.58
N CYS A 33 25.23 -3.68 -3.37
CA CYS A 33 25.47 -4.97 -3.99
C CYS A 33 26.72 -4.97 -4.89
N GLY A 34 26.93 -3.92 -5.70
CA GLY A 34 28.16 -3.75 -6.48
C GLY A 34 29.43 -3.69 -5.62
N GLY A 35 29.35 -3.08 -4.43
CA GLY A 35 30.42 -3.04 -3.43
C GLY A 35 30.72 -4.41 -2.79
N VAL A 36 29.70 -5.22 -2.51
CA VAL A 36 29.85 -6.61 -2.04
C VAL A 36 30.49 -7.48 -3.13
N LEU A 37 29.99 -7.40 -4.36
CA LEU A 37 30.50 -8.17 -5.50
C LEU A 37 31.98 -7.88 -5.77
N ARG A 38 32.40 -6.62 -5.66
CA ARG A 38 33.80 -6.21 -5.86
C ARG A 38 34.73 -6.80 -4.79
N LYS A 39 34.24 -7.07 -3.57
CA LYS A 39 35.01 -7.74 -2.49
C LYS A 39 34.99 -9.27 -2.55
N THR A 40 33.99 -9.87 -3.19
CA THR A 40 33.74 -11.34 -3.10
C THR A 40 34.15 -12.11 -4.36
N GLY A 41 34.61 -11.42 -5.42
CA GLY A 41 35.19 -12.03 -6.62
C GLY A 41 34.21 -12.20 -7.80
N THR A 42 34.76 -12.33 -9.01
CA THR A 42 34.04 -12.29 -10.31
C THR A 42 33.00 -13.41 -10.49
N GLY A 43 33.22 -14.58 -9.86
CA GLY A 43 32.30 -15.72 -9.91
C GLY A 43 31.00 -15.50 -9.14
N ALA A 44 31.01 -14.72 -8.06
CA ALA A 44 29.81 -14.35 -7.33
C ALA A 44 28.90 -13.43 -8.18
N SER A 45 29.49 -12.49 -8.92
CA SER A 45 28.73 -11.51 -9.72
C SER A 45 27.73 -12.14 -10.70
N GLN A 46 28.11 -13.26 -11.33
CA GLN A 46 27.28 -13.97 -12.32
C GLN A 46 26.02 -14.61 -11.72
N VAL A 47 26.04 -14.97 -10.43
CA VAL A 47 24.91 -15.63 -9.75
C VAL A 47 24.04 -14.63 -8.98
N PHE A 48 24.65 -13.60 -8.38
CA PHE A 48 23.93 -12.63 -7.55
C PHE A 48 23.01 -11.72 -8.37
N HIS A 49 23.45 -11.23 -9.54
CA HIS A 49 22.67 -10.30 -10.34
C HIS A 49 21.33 -10.87 -10.87
N PRO A 50 21.26 -12.10 -11.43
CA PRO A 50 19.99 -12.71 -11.83
C PRO A 50 19.11 -13.09 -10.63
N SER A 51 19.69 -13.48 -9.49
CA SER A 51 18.94 -13.78 -8.26
C SER A 51 18.22 -12.55 -7.70
N ILE A 52 18.91 -11.40 -7.67
CA ILE A 52 18.34 -10.12 -7.22
C ILE A 52 17.22 -9.68 -8.18
N ARG A 53 17.44 -9.77 -9.50
CA ARG A 53 16.42 -9.43 -10.50
C ARG A 53 15.17 -10.31 -10.36
N GLY A 54 15.35 -11.61 -10.12
CA GLY A 54 14.23 -12.54 -9.89
C GLY A 54 13.41 -12.16 -8.66
N THR A 55 14.06 -11.84 -7.55
CA THR A 55 13.40 -11.44 -6.30
C THR A 55 12.58 -10.16 -6.47
N ILE A 56 13.12 -9.16 -7.17
CA ILE A 56 12.41 -7.90 -7.45
C ILE A 56 11.14 -8.18 -8.26
N ASN A 57 11.20 -9.00 -9.30
CA ASN A 57 10.03 -9.33 -10.12
C ASN A 57 8.95 -10.05 -9.29
N ILE A 58 9.34 -10.96 -8.40
CA ILE A 58 8.40 -11.63 -7.48
C ILE A 58 7.70 -10.62 -6.58
N CYS A 59 8.44 -9.70 -5.96
CA CYS A 59 7.87 -8.66 -5.10
C CYS A 59 6.92 -7.74 -5.86
N LEU A 60 7.30 -7.30 -7.07
CA LEU A 60 6.46 -6.44 -7.91
C LEU A 60 5.15 -7.11 -8.28
N ASN A 61 5.18 -8.38 -8.70
CA ASN A 61 3.96 -9.13 -9.00
C ASN A 61 3.04 -9.24 -7.77
N GLY A 62 3.61 -9.48 -6.57
CA GLY A 62 2.84 -9.51 -5.32
C GLY A 62 2.16 -8.18 -4.98
N ILE A 63 2.87 -7.07 -5.17
CA ILE A 63 2.33 -5.72 -4.92
C ILE A 63 1.19 -5.40 -5.90
N LEU A 64 1.34 -5.73 -7.18
CA LEU A 64 0.32 -5.51 -8.20
C LEU A 64 -1.00 -6.26 -7.91
N PHE A 65 -0.92 -7.48 -7.39
CA PHE A 65 -2.12 -8.23 -6.99
C PHE A 65 -2.79 -7.63 -5.76
N THR A 66 -2.00 -7.16 -4.80
CA THR A 66 -2.52 -6.57 -3.56
C THR A 66 -3.20 -5.22 -3.84
N SER A 67 -2.58 -4.36 -4.66
CA SER A 67 -3.16 -3.07 -5.03
C SER A 67 -4.48 -3.24 -5.79
N GLY A 68 -4.54 -4.17 -6.75
CA GLY A 68 -5.77 -4.46 -7.49
C GLY A 68 -6.95 -4.86 -6.59
N ARG A 69 -6.69 -5.63 -5.52
CA ARG A 69 -7.72 -6.00 -4.53
C ARG A 69 -8.15 -4.81 -3.67
N LEU A 70 -7.22 -3.94 -3.30
CA LEU A 70 -7.53 -2.73 -2.53
C LEU A 70 -8.45 -1.78 -3.32
N PHE A 71 -8.17 -1.57 -4.62
CA PHE A 71 -9.03 -0.76 -5.48
C PHE A 71 -10.41 -1.37 -5.70
N LEU A 72 -10.49 -2.71 -5.84
CA LEU A 72 -11.77 -3.42 -5.95
C LEU A 72 -12.63 -3.24 -4.70
N ALA A 73 -12.05 -3.41 -3.51
CA ALA A 73 -12.77 -3.21 -2.25
C ALA A 73 -13.20 -1.74 -2.08
N GLY A 74 -12.31 -0.78 -2.34
CA GLY A 74 -12.63 0.64 -2.19
C GLY A 74 -13.68 1.15 -3.19
N ALA A 75 -13.77 0.57 -4.38
CA ALA A 75 -14.81 0.90 -5.35
C ALA A 75 -16.18 0.30 -4.97
N ARG A 76 -16.21 -0.86 -4.30
CA ARG A 76 -17.46 -1.47 -3.79
C ARG A 76 -18.10 -0.66 -2.67
N GLU A 77 -17.28 -0.09 -1.80
CA GLU A 77 -17.73 0.83 -0.73
C GLU A 77 -18.14 2.23 -1.27
N GLY A 78 -18.08 2.46 -2.59
CA GLY A 78 -18.46 3.72 -3.22
C GLY A 78 -17.47 4.87 -3.02
N HIS A 79 -16.26 4.59 -2.50
CA HIS A 79 -15.22 5.61 -2.32
C HIS A 79 -14.46 5.95 -3.61
N LEU A 80 -14.40 5.01 -4.55
CA LEU A 80 -13.73 5.14 -5.84
C LEU A 80 -14.74 5.00 -6.99
N PRO A 81 -14.50 5.64 -8.16
CA PRO A 81 -15.41 5.51 -9.29
C PRO A 81 -15.55 4.03 -9.72
N PRO A 82 -16.76 3.58 -10.07
CA PRO A 82 -17.06 2.17 -10.35
C PRO A 82 -16.24 1.59 -11.51
N CYS A 83 -15.65 2.45 -12.34
CA CYS A 83 -14.74 2.08 -13.43
C CYS A 83 -13.52 1.27 -12.98
N LEU A 84 -13.04 1.52 -11.76
CA LEU A 84 -11.88 0.83 -11.16
C LEU A 84 -12.23 -0.55 -10.63
N SER A 85 -13.53 -0.81 -10.40
CA SER A 85 -14.03 -2.11 -9.92
C SER A 85 -14.16 -3.14 -11.04
N PHE A 86 -14.03 -2.74 -12.31
CA PHE A 86 -14.31 -3.61 -13.43
C PHE A 86 -13.35 -4.80 -13.52
N ILE A 87 -13.93 -5.99 -13.70
CA ILE A 87 -13.20 -7.27 -13.81
C ILE A 87 -13.34 -7.81 -15.23
N HIS A 88 -12.21 -8.17 -15.85
CA HIS A 88 -12.22 -8.69 -17.22
C HIS A 88 -12.91 -10.07 -17.26
N ILE A 89 -13.83 -10.30 -18.21
CA ILE A 89 -14.63 -11.54 -18.30
C ILE A 89 -13.75 -12.80 -18.37
N THR A 90 -12.82 -12.84 -19.32
CA THR A 90 -12.02 -14.04 -19.61
C THR A 90 -10.88 -14.26 -18.61
N LYS A 91 -10.16 -13.19 -18.24
CA LYS A 91 -8.94 -13.29 -17.41
C LYS A 91 -9.20 -13.06 -15.92
N ARG A 92 -10.39 -12.58 -15.53
CA ARG A 92 -10.77 -12.22 -14.14
C ARG A 92 -9.76 -11.33 -13.42
N THR A 93 -8.99 -10.54 -14.17
CA THR A 93 -8.00 -9.60 -13.65
C THR A 93 -8.56 -8.17 -13.68
N PRO A 94 -8.29 -7.35 -12.66
CA PRO A 94 -8.71 -5.94 -12.62
C PRO A 94 -7.77 -5.07 -13.46
N ILE A 95 -7.83 -5.23 -14.79
CA ILE A 95 -6.98 -4.50 -15.76
C ILE A 95 -7.00 -2.96 -15.57
N PRO A 96 -8.15 -2.28 -15.36
CA PRO A 96 -8.14 -0.84 -15.18
C PRO A 96 -7.42 -0.40 -13.89
N ALA A 97 -7.52 -1.17 -12.80
CA ALA A 97 -6.79 -0.89 -11.56
C ALA A 97 -5.27 -1.07 -11.73
N LEU A 98 -4.86 -2.08 -12.51
CA LEU A 98 -3.46 -2.31 -12.88
C LEU A 98 -2.91 -1.15 -13.71
N LEU A 99 -3.67 -0.65 -14.69
CA LEU A 99 -3.25 0.50 -15.51
C LEU A 99 -3.07 1.77 -14.66
N VAL A 100 -3.98 2.05 -13.73
CA VAL A 100 -3.85 3.21 -12.83
C VAL A 100 -2.65 3.06 -11.89
N THR A 101 -2.40 1.86 -11.39
CA THR A 101 -1.20 1.61 -10.57
C THR A 101 0.07 1.81 -11.39
N ALA A 102 0.09 1.37 -12.65
CA ALA A 102 1.23 1.52 -13.55
C ALA A 102 1.48 2.98 -13.94
N THR A 103 0.44 3.76 -14.23
CA THR A 103 0.59 5.18 -14.56
C THR A 103 1.05 6.00 -13.36
N LEU A 104 0.52 5.72 -12.16
CA LEU A 104 1.01 6.33 -10.92
C LEU A 104 2.48 5.98 -10.68
N SER A 105 2.87 4.72 -10.85
CA SER A 105 4.27 4.32 -10.74
C SER A 105 5.17 5.09 -11.72
N LEU A 106 4.72 5.27 -12.96
CA LEU A 106 5.45 6.01 -13.99
C LEU A 106 5.61 7.50 -13.65
N MET A 107 4.60 8.09 -13.02
CA MET A 107 4.63 9.48 -12.58
C MET A 107 5.59 9.69 -11.41
N LEU A 108 5.74 8.68 -10.53
CA LEU A 108 6.64 8.72 -9.37
C LEU A 108 8.11 8.39 -9.72
N LEU A 109 8.38 7.85 -10.91
CA LEU A 109 9.72 7.45 -11.36
C LEU A 109 10.71 8.62 -11.50
N GLY A 110 10.22 9.86 -11.60
CA GLY A 110 11.05 11.06 -11.69
C GLY A 110 11.58 11.59 -10.36
N ALA A 111 11.14 11.03 -9.23
CA ALA A 111 11.54 11.49 -7.89
C ALA A 111 12.70 10.66 -7.31
N ASP A 112 13.51 11.29 -6.44
CA ASP A 112 14.56 10.59 -5.71
C ASP A 112 13.99 9.46 -4.84
N ILE A 113 14.58 8.27 -4.99
CA ILE A 113 14.11 7.04 -4.34
C ILE A 113 14.12 7.18 -2.80
N PHE A 114 15.16 7.82 -2.23
CA PHE A 114 15.27 7.99 -0.77
C PHE A 114 14.21 8.93 -0.20
N SER A 115 13.98 10.06 -0.87
CA SER A 115 12.96 11.02 -0.48
C SER A 115 11.57 10.40 -0.58
N LEU A 116 11.32 9.60 -1.62
CA LEU A 116 10.07 8.89 -1.81
C LEU A 116 9.84 7.82 -0.73
N ILE A 117 10.88 7.05 -0.38
CA ILE A 117 10.79 6.05 0.70
C ILE A 117 10.47 6.73 2.03
N ASN A 118 11.13 7.84 2.35
CA ASN A 118 10.89 8.56 3.60
C ASN A 118 9.47 9.13 3.66
N CYS A 119 9.01 9.74 2.56
CA CYS A 119 7.66 10.26 2.42
C CYS A 119 6.60 9.15 2.60
N LEU A 120 6.75 8.01 1.90
CA LEU A 120 5.82 6.89 2.01
C LEU A 120 5.86 6.20 3.37
N SER A 121 7.05 6.07 3.97
CA SER A 121 7.21 5.47 5.30
C SER A 121 6.47 6.30 6.34
N PHE A 122 6.59 7.62 6.28
CA PHE A 122 5.85 8.52 7.18
C PHE A 122 4.34 8.30 7.06
N VAL A 123 3.80 8.31 5.84
CA VAL A 123 2.36 8.09 5.59
C VAL A 123 1.91 6.70 6.05
N LEU A 124 2.74 5.67 5.84
CA LEU A 124 2.46 4.31 6.29
C LEU A 124 2.37 4.23 7.81
N TRP A 125 3.36 4.75 8.54
CA TRP A 125 3.36 4.73 10.01
C TRP A 125 2.21 5.54 10.59
N LEU A 126 1.86 6.67 9.97
CA LEU A 126 0.69 7.47 10.33
C LEU A 126 -0.61 6.67 10.13
N SER A 127 -0.77 6.01 8.98
CA SER A 127 -1.95 5.19 8.66
C SER A 127 -2.09 3.97 9.58
N ILE A 128 -0.98 3.27 9.87
CA ILE A 128 -0.97 2.15 10.81
C ILE A 128 -1.31 2.65 12.23
N GLY A 129 -0.73 3.78 12.66
CA GLY A 129 -1.05 4.41 13.94
C GLY A 129 -2.53 4.76 14.06
N ALA A 130 -3.13 5.33 13.00
CA ALA A 130 -4.55 5.61 12.93
C ALA A 130 -5.40 4.34 12.98
N ALA A 131 -5.02 3.27 12.28
CA ALA A 131 -5.73 1.99 12.31
C ALA A 131 -5.71 1.34 13.71
N VAL A 132 -4.57 1.38 14.41
CA VAL A 132 -4.46 0.88 15.79
C VAL A 132 -5.23 1.77 16.76
N GLY A 133 -5.21 3.10 16.56
CA GLY A 133 -6.04 4.05 17.29
C GLY A 133 -7.53 3.77 17.11
N ALA A 134 -7.97 3.52 15.88
CA ALA A 134 -9.34 3.13 15.56
C ALA A 134 -9.73 1.80 16.22
N LEU A 135 -8.81 0.83 16.29
CA LEU A 135 -9.03 -0.42 17.00
C LEU A 135 -9.23 -0.20 18.51
N LEU A 136 -8.43 0.69 19.12
CA LEU A 136 -8.56 1.05 20.53
C LEU A 136 -9.88 1.79 20.79
N TRP A 137 -10.26 2.70 19.89
CA TRP A 137 -11.54 3.41 19.92
C TRP A 137 -12.73 2.44 19.82
N LEU A 138 -12.67 1.48 18.89
CA LEU A 138 -13.69 0.46 18.71
C LEU A 138 -13.79 -0.47 19.94
N ARG A 139 -12.67 -0.74 20.62
CA ARG A 139 -12.66 -1.49 21.88
C ARG A 139 -13.41 -0.77 23.01
N ARG A 140 -13.35 0.57 23.06
CA ARG A 140 -14.14 1.35 24.03
C ARG A 140 -15.61 1.49 23.64
N THR A 141 -15.90 1.69 22.36
CA THR A 141 -17.25 2.04 21.90
C THR A 141 -18.16 0.80 21.77
N ARG A 142 -17.62 -0.36 21.38
CA ARG A 142 -18.39 -1.60 21.20
C ARG A 142 -17.70 -2.80 21.86
N PRO A 143 -17.86 -2.97 23.19
CA PRO A 143 -17.25 -4.07 23.94
C PRO A 143 -17.92 -5.42 23.66
N ASP A 144 -19.21 -5.45 23.30
CA ASP A 144 -20.03 -6.68 23.24
C ASP A 144 -19.86 -7.53 21.97
N LEU A 145 -18.98 -7.12 21.06
CA LEU A 145 -18.66 -7.89 19.86
C LEU A 145 -17.91 -9.19 20.24
N PRO A 146 -18.31 -10.38 19.76
CA PRO A 146 -17.60 -11.63 20.03
C PRO A 146 -16.21 -11.59 19.38
N ARG A 147 -15.16 -11.48 20.22
CA ARG A 147 -13.76 -11.44 19.78
C ARG A 147 -13.10 -12.81 20.00
N PRO A 148 -12.81 -13.59 18.93
CA PRO A 148 -12.22 -14.93 19.06
C PRO A 148 -10.76 -14.91 19.53
N ILE A 149 -10.04 -13.79 19.36
CA ILE A 149 -8.66 -13.63 19.83
C ILE A 149 -8.57 -12.39 20.73
N ARG A 150 -8.18 -12.59 21.98
CA ARG A 150 -8.06 -11.53 22.99
C ARG A 150 -6.60 -11.19 23.22
N VAL A 151 -6.19 -10.01 22.76
CA VAL A 151 -4.86 -9.44 23.04
C VAL A 151 -4.95 -8.42 24.18
N HIS A 152 -3.92 -8.40 25.03
CA HIS A 152 -3.80 -7.47 26.15
C HIS A 152 -3.78 -6.02 25.64
N THR A 153 -4.51 -5.11 26.30
CA THR A 153 -4.63 -3.69 25.90
C THR A 153 -3.31 -2.93 25.99
N ALA A 154 -2.34 -3.39 26.77
CA ALA A 154 -1.01 -2.79 26.86
C ALA A 154 -0.27 -2.82 25.51
N VAL A 155 -0.44 -3.88 24.71
CA VAL A 155 0.24 -4.05 23.42
C VAL A 155 -0.08 -2.92 22.43
N PRO A 156 -1.35 -2.61 22.09
CA PRO A 156 -1.67 -1.52 21.17
C PRO A 156 -1.30 -0.14 21.73
N VAL A 157 -1.29 0.06 23.05
CA VAL A 157 -0.90 1.34 23.67
C VAL A 157 0.60 1.60 23.48
N VAL A 158 1.44 0.61 23.78
CA VAL A 158 2.90 0.71 23.55
C VAL A 158 3.21 0.87 22.06
N PHE A 159 2.43 0.20 21.19
CA PHE A 159 2.59 0.33 19.74
C PHE A 159 2.29 1.76 19.25
N ILE A 160 1.21 2.39 19.73
CA ILE A 160 0.89 3.79 19.40
C ILE A 160 2.01 4.73 19.85
N LEU A 161 2.59 4.53 21.03
CA LEU A 161 3.74 5.32 21.49
C LEU A 161 4.93 5.19 20.53
N GLY A 162 5.20 3.97 20.04
CA GLY A 162 6.21 3.73 19.00
C GLY A 162 5.90 4.43 17.68
N CYS A 163 4.64 4.42 17.23
CA CYS A 163 4.22 5.14 16.03
C CYS A 163 4.39 6.66 16.17
N VAL A 164 4.04 7.23 17.33
CA VAL A 164 4.24 8.67 17.59
C VAL A 164 5.73 9.02 17.51
N TYR A 165 6.59 8.20 18.12
CA TYR A 165 8.03 8.38 18.01
C TYR A 165 8.53 8.34 16.55
N LEU A 166 8.08 7.36 15.77
CA LEU A 166 8.45 7.22 14.36
C LEU A 166 7.89 8.32 13.44
N VAL A 167 6.89 9.07 13.89
CA VAL A 167 6.36 10.25 13.19
C VAL A 167 7.16 11.50 13.57
N VAL A 168 7.52 11.65 14.84
CA VAL A 168 8.25 12.83 15.36
C VAL A 168 9.71 12.86 14.89
N VAL A 169 10.40 11.72 14.88
CA VAL A 169 11.80 11.64 14.44
C VAL A 169 12.01 12.19 13.01
N PRO A 170 11.31 11.72 11.96
CA PRO A 170 11.50 12.22 10.60
C PRO A 170 11.05 13.67 10.40
N MET A 171 10.14 14.18 11.25
CA MET A 171 9.79 15.62 11.25
C MET A 171 10.96 16.51 11.66
N ILE A 172 11.80 16.05 12.59
CA ILE A 172 12.95 16.83 13.08
C ILE A 172 14.15 16.66 12.14
N THR A 173 14.40 15.44 11.65
CA THR A 173 15.61 15.15 10.86
C THR A 173 15.52 15.66 9.43
N GLU A 174 14.35 15.52 8.76
CA GLU A 174 14.20 15.82 7.34
C GLU A 174 12.80 16.41 7.04
N PRO A 175 12.54 17.67 7.43
CA PRO A 175 11.20 18.25 7.41
C PRO A 175 10.64 18.42 6.00
N TYR A 176 11.50 18.57 4.98
CA TYR A 176 11.05 18.75 3.59
C TYR A 176 10.36 17.48 3.03
N SER A 177 11.02 16.33 3.14
CA SER A 177 10.49 15.05 2.69
C SER A 177 9.25 14.62 3.49
N THR A 178 9.25 14.89 4.79
CA THR A 178 8.12 14.61 5.68
C THR A 178 6.93 15.54 5.40
N GLY A 179 7.19 16.82 5.12
CA GLY A 179 6.17 17.81 4.75
C GLY A 179 5.41 17.40 3.49
N MET A 180 6.10 16.87 2.48
CA MET A 180 5.46 16.28 1.30
C MET A 180 4.52 15.11 1.65
N GLY A 181 4.89 14.26 2.61
CA GLY A 181 4.04 13.17 3.09
C GLY A 181 2.79 13.66 3.84
N VAL A 182 2.92 14.72 4.63
CA VAL A 182 1.78 15.38 5.29
C VAL A 182 0.85 15.99 4.25
N LEU A 183 1.38 16.71 3.26
CA LEU A 183 0.59 17.28 2.16
C LEU A 183 -0.12 16.19 1.36
N LEU A 184 0.56 15.06 1.10
CA LEU A 184 -0.05 13.91 0.42
C LEU A 184 -1.23 13.36 1.22
N THR A 185 -1.07 13.22 2.55
CA THR A 185 -2.15 12.73 3.43
C THR A 185 -3.31 13.72 3.50
N LEU A 186 -3.01 15.02 3.66
CA LEU A 186 -4.02 16.07 3.70
C LEU A 186 -4.76 16.21 2.36
N SER A 187 -4.09 16.00 1.22
CA SER A 187 -4.72 16.03 -0.10
C SER A 187 -5.71 14.88 -0.34
N GLY A 188 -5.64 13.79 0.43
CA GLY A 188 -6.68 12.76 0.44
C GLY A 188 -8.04 13.27 0.94
N LEU A 189 -8.04 14.25 1.86
CA LEU A 189 -9.25 14.82 2.46
C LEU A 189 -10.12 15.63 1.47
N PRO A 190 -9.58 16.59 0.69
CA PRO A 190 -10.36 17.29 -0.33
C PRO A 190 -10.80 16.36 -1.46
N VAL A 191 -9.99 15.36 -1.83
CA VAL A 191 -10.39 14.35 -2.82
C VAL A 191 -11.59 13.54 -2.32
N TYR A 192 -11.59 13.14 -1.05
CA TYR A 192 -12.74 12.46 -0.43
C TYR A 192 -13.99 13.37 -0.37
N ALA A 193 -13.83 14.63 0.06
CA ALA A 193 -14.93 15.58 0.13
C ALA A 193 -15.55 15.86 -1.25
N PHE A 194 -14.74 16.01 -2.29
CA PHE A 194 -15.19 16.21 -3.67
C PHE A 194 -15.83 14.96 -4.26
N GLY A 195 -15.23 13.78 -4.02
CA GLY A 195 -15.68 12.51 -4.58
C GLY A 195 -16.98 11.99 -3.96
N VAL A 196 -17.04 11.97 -2.63
CA VAL A 196 -18.12 11.32 -1.84
C VAL A 196 -19.04 12.36 -1.19
N GLY A 197 -18.48 13.45 -0.65
CA GLY A 197 -19.26 14.48 0.05
C GLY A 197 -20.15 15.31 -0.88
N TRP A 198 -19.77 15.47 -2.15
CA TRP A 198 -20.55 16.24 -3.13
C TRP A 198 -21.70 15.39 -3.72
N LYS A 199 -22.85 15.42 -3.05
CA LYS A 199 -24.07 14.71 -3.48
C LYS A 199 -24.71 15.28 -4.76
N ASN A 200 -24.65 16.60 -4.96
CA ASN A 200 -25.19 17.27 -6.15
C ASN A 200 -24.14 17.37 -7.28
N LYS A 201 -23.77 16.24 -7.88
CA LYS A 201 -22.83 16.25 -9.02
C LYS A 201 -23.50 16.87 -10.25
N PRO A 202 -22.88 17.90 -10.87
CA PRO A 202 -23.43 18.49 -12.08
C PRO A 202 -23.40 17.45 -13.23
N LYS A 203 -24.43 17.49 -14.10
CA LYS A 203 -24.70 16.45 -15.11
C LYS A 203 -23.50 16.14 -16.01
N TRP A 204 -22.65 17.13 -16.30
CA TRP A 204 -21.46 16.96 -17.14
C TRP A 204 -20.39 16.03 -16.53
N ILE A 205 -20.20 16.03 -15.20
CA ILE A 205 -19.26 15.12 -14.52
C ILE A 205 -19.76 13.69 -14.63
N ASN A 206 -21.06 13.47 -14.42
CA ASN A 206 -21.65 12.14 -14.59
C ASN A 206 -21.60 11.67 -16.05
N THR A 207 -21.74 12.58 -17.03
CA THR A 207 -21.58 12.26 -18.45
C THR A 207 -20.14 11.87 -18.77
N ILE A 208 -19.13 12.60 -18.29
CA ILE A 208 -17.71 12.26 -18.49
C ILE A 208 -17.38 10.93 -17.83
N HIS A 209 -17.85 10.70 -16.60
CA HIS A 209 -17.69 9.41 -15.92
C HIS A 209 -18.30 8.29 -16.75
N LYS A 210 -19.54 8.44 -17.25
CA LYS A 210 -20.19 7.44 -18.11
C LYS A 210 -19.42 7.20 -19.40
N VAL A 211 -19.01 8.24 -20.12
CA VAL A 211 -18.23 8.11 -21.37
C VAL A 211 -16.90 7.40 -21.12
N SER A 212 -16.17 7.80 -20.09
CA SER A 212 -14.93 7.14 -19.68
C SER A 212 -15.15 5.66 -19.33
N THR A 213 -16.22 5.37 -18.57
CA THR A 213 -16.64 4.01 -18.22
C THR A 213 -16.91 3.18 -19.47
N TYR A 214 -17.67 3.71 -20.44
CA TYR A 214 -17.99 3.02 -21.70
C TYR A 214 -16.76 2.81 -22.58
N SER A 215 -15.85 3.79 -22.66
CA SER A 215 -14.59 3.65 -23.39
C SER A 215 -13.72 2.55 -22.78
N VAL A 216 -13.59 2.52 -21.45
CA VAL A 216 -12.82 1.50 -20.72
C VAL A 216 -13.47 0.12 -20.89
N GLN A 217 -14.79 0.01 -20.81
CA GLN A 217 -15.52 -1.24 -21.03
C GLN A 217 -15.33 -1.80 -22.44
N ARG A 218 -15.40 -0.94 -23.48
CA ARG A 218 -15.21 -1.36 -24.89
C ARG A 218 -13.78 -1.73 -25.22
N VAL A 219 -12.80 -0.97 -24.74
CA VAL A 219 -11.37 -1.20 -25.05
C VAL A 219 -10.84 -2.42 -24.32
N LEU A 220 -11.27 -2.65 -23.08
CA LEU A 220 -10.71 -3.67 -22.22
C LEU A 220 -11.63 -4.91 -22.04
N MET A 221 -12.80 -4.97 -22.68
CA MET A 221 -13.78 -6.08 -22.56
C MET A 221 -14.06 -6.46 -21.09
N VAL A 222 -14.40 -5.43 -20.29
CA VAL A 222 -14.52 -5.53 -18.84
C VAL A 222 -15.97 -5.34 -18.43
N VAL A 223 -16.45 -6.12 -17.46
CA VAL A 223 -17.82 -6.04 -16.97
C VAL A 223 -17.83 -5.49 -15.54
N ALA A 224 -18.88 -4.73 -15.23
CA ALA A 224 -19.25 -4.38 -13.85
C ALA A 224 -19.24 -5.66 -13.01
N PRO A 225 -18.45 -5.76 -11.93
CA PRO A 225 -18.74 -6.84 -11.00
C PRO A 225 -20.19 -6.67 -10.59
N GLU A 226 -20.97 -7.76 -10.70
CA GLU A 226 -22.33 -7.81 -10.15
C GLU A 226 -22.25 -7.17 -8.76
N GLN A 227 -22.89 -6.02 -8.58
CA GLN A 227 -23.22 -5.62 -7.21
C GLN A 227 -24.04 -6.81 -6.72
N GLN A 228 -23.58 -7.47 -5.66
CA GLN A 228 -24.47 -8.31 -4.88
C GLN A 228 -25.59 -7.36 -4.47
N LEU A 229 -26.65 -7.30 -5.30
CA LEU A 229 -28.00 -7.10 -4.82
C LEU A 229 -28.05 -7.87 -3.53
N ASP A 230 -28.46 -7.16 -2.49
CA ASP A 230 -28.81 -7.72 -1.21
C ASP A 230 -29.31 -9.16 -1.41
N GLU A 231 -28.88 -10.05 -0.54
CA GLU A 231 -29.62 -11.26 -0.30
C GLU A 231 -30.76 -10.88 0.66
N PRO A 232 -31.95 -10.41 0.23
CA PRO A 232 -33.12 -10.54 1.07
C PRO A 232 -33.64 -11.97 0.88
N LEU A 233 -33.81 -12.68 1.99
CA LEU A 233 -34.62 -13.91 2.15
C LEU A 233 -33.91 -15.28 2.04
N LEU A 234 -32.92 -15.58 2.91
CA LEU A 234 -32.72 -16.97 3.37
C LEU A 234 -32.47 -17.13 4.88
N SER A 235 -33.12 -16.28 5.69
CA SER A 235 -33.52 -16.62 7.07
C SER A 235 -34.85 -15.89 7.33
N GLN A 236 -36.04 -16.50 7.52
CA GLN A 236 -36.56 -17.69 8.22
C GLN A 236 -38.01 -17.98 7.67
N PRO A 237 -38.82 -19.00 8.07
CA PRO A 237 -38.64 -20.46 8.33
C PRO A 237 -39.70 -21.38 7.63
N SER A 238 -39.46 -22.71 7.55
CA SER A 238 -40.43 -23.86 7.50
C SER A 238 -39.60 -25.15 7.29
N THR A 239 -39.42 -26.12 8.19
CA THR A 239 -40.25 -26.79 9.20
C THR A 239 -39.45 -27.11 10.45
#